data_AF-A0A381S8V2-F1
#
_entry.id   AF-A0A381S8V2-F1
#
_cell.length_a   1.000
_cell.length_b   1.000
_cell.length_c   1.000
_cell.angle_alpha   90.00
_cell.angle_beta   90.00
_cell.angle_gamma   90.00
#
_symmetry.space_group_name_H-M   'P 1'
#
loop_
_entity.id
_entity.type
_entity.pdbx_description
1 polymer ?
#
loop_
_entity_poly.entity_id
_entity_poly.type
_entity_poly.pdbx_seq_one_letter_code
_entity_poly.pdbx_strand_id
1 'polypeptide(L)'
;MDGSDILRDLEDTQFPQKLRGYDPAQVDALIDRAVREIADLRAERRTALDRAEMAEKRIDQELDATQRARATAEAEIATAEAEGRRYVAEAEAEAATLRSAAETEVRAAIEAARHRLLDETTSLEAARDAVRDDISIMERHVDAHRERLLSTLGDLRKLVEATPGRPLAEKRPSREARRPAEPSPPPESVEVASDEPEDSVGLDSAAPAAASTSPPSVRREDLPTLAVPGGGLLDELRQSVGSEGAAMDAFFTDDD
;
A
#
# COMPACT_ATOMS: atom_id res chain seq x y z
N MET A 1 -57.06 -38.50 38.75
CA MET A 1 -57.61 -39.86 38.92
C MET A 1 -56.49 -40.85 38.59
N ASP A 2 -55.43 -41.05 39.36
CA ASP A 2 -55.15 -41.01 40.81
C ASP A 2 -54.88 -42.44 41.32
N GLY A 3 -53.80 -43.07 40.84
CA GLY A 3 -53.30 -44.34 41.41
C GLY A 3 -52.91 -44.22 42.91
N SER A 4 -52.77 -42.98 43.40
CA SER A 4 -52.74 -42.66 44.84
C SER A 4 -54.01 -43.05 45.58
N ASP A 5 -55.18 -42.94 44.95
CA ASP A 5 -56.46 -43.31 45.55
C ASP A 5 -56.62 -44.83 45.60
N ILE A 6 -56.10 -45.58 44.63
CA ILE A 6 -56.13 -47.05 44.68
C ILE A 6 -55.21 -47.61 45.76
N LEU A 7 -54.01 -47.03 45.95
CA LEU A 7 -53.15 -47.43 47.07
C LEU A 7 -53.79 -47.12 48.42
N ARG A 8 -54.47 -45.98 48.52
CA ARG A 8 -55.20 -45.57 49.73
C ARG A 8 -56.43 -46.44 49.99
N ASP A 9 -57.22 -46.77 48.96
CA ASP A 9 -58.29 -47.76 49.04
C ASP A 9 -57.75 -49.11 49.53
N LEU A 10 -56.61 -49.57 49.00
CA LEU A 10 -55.99 -50.84 49.39
C LEU A 10 -55.46 -50.85 50.84
N GLU A 11 -55.09 -49.70 51.40
CA GLU A 11 -54.64 -49.55 52.79
C GLU A 11 -55.81 -49.33 53.78
N ASP A 12 -56.84 -48.56 53.40
CA ASP A 12 -57.94 -48.13 54.28
C ASP A 12 -59.24 -48.98 54.17
N THR A 13 -59.42 -49.85 53.15
CA THR A 13 -60.68 -50.61 52.99
C THR A 13 -60.91 -51.70 54.05
N GLN A 14 -62.10 -51.65 54.67
CA GLN A 14 -62.57 -52.69 55.59
C GLN A 14 -63.74 -53.48 54.98
N PHE A 15 -63.49 -54.75 54.65
CA PHE A 15 -64.52 -55.62 54.07
C PHE A 15 -65.52 -56.11 55.14
N PRO A 16 -66.84 -55.96 54.94
CA PRO A 16 -67.85 -56.48 55.86
C PRO A 16 -67.90 -58.01 55.81
N GLN A 17 -68.16 -58.64 56.96
CA GLN A 17 -68.25 -60.10 57.08
C GLN A 17 -69.71 -60.59 57.01
N LYS A 18 -69.95 -61.68 56.27
CA LYS A 18 -71.27 -62.36 56.13
C LYS A 18 -71.24 -63.77 56.70
N LEU A 19 -71.49 -63.92 58.00
CA LEU A 19 -71.66 -65.18 58.77
C LEU A 19 -70.46 -66.16 58.81
N ARG A 20 -69.66 -66.28 57.74
CA ARG A 20 -68.34 -66.93 57.67
C ARG A 20 -67.48 -66.26 56.59
N GLY A 21 -66.70 -65.26 56.98
CA GLY A 21 -65.74 -64.57 56.09
C GLY A 21 -66.26 -63.28 55.44
N TYR A 22 -65.40 -62.65 54.65
CA TYR A 22 -65.64 -61.38 53.95
C TYR A 22 -66.63 -61.52 52.78
N ASP A 23 -67.27 -60.42 52.38
CA ASP A 23 -68.17 -60.36 51.23
C ASP A 23 -67.38 -60.43 49.89
N PRO A 24 -67.40 -61.54 49.13
CA PRO A 24 -66.47 -61.76 48.03
C PRO A 24 -66.60 -60.71 46.93
N ALA A 25 -67.83 -60.31 46.57
CA ALA A 25 -68.08 -59.33 45.52
C ALA A 25 -67.44 -57.95 45.78
N GLN A 26 -67.12 -57.61 47.03
CA GLN A 26 -66.41 -56.36 47.36
C GLN A 26 -64.89 -56.52 47.25
N VAL A 27 -64.38 -57.71 47.59
CA VAL A 27 -62.96 -58.08 47.38
C VAL A 27 -62.66 -58.17 45.90
N ASP A 28 -63.50 -58.85 45.12
CA ASP A 28 -63.40 -58.99 43.67
C ASP A 28 -63.42 -57.60 42.99
N ALA A 29 -64.33 -56.71 43.40
CA ALA A 29 -64.41 -55.35 42.85
C ALA A 29 -63.16 -54.48 43.14
N LEU A 30 -62.51 -54.66 44.30
CA LEU A 30 -61.25 -53.98 44.60
C LEU A 30 -60.08 -54.59 43.80
N ILE A 31 -60.04 -55.91 43.64
CA ILE A 31 -59.05 -56.60 42.81
C ILE A 31 -59.18 -56.14 41.35
N ASP A 32 -60.39 -56.11 40.80
CA ASP A 32 -60.66 -55.62 39.44
C ASP A 32 -60.29 -54.15 39.26
N ARG A 33 -60.38 -53.32 40.31
CA ARG A 33 -59.91 -51.93 40.31
C ARG A 33 -58.37 -51.87 40.31
N ALA A 34 -57.71 -52.59 41.21
CA ALA A 34 -56.25 -52.63 41.30
C ALA A 34 -55.58 -53.25 40.05
N VAL A 35 -56.19 -54.27 39.45
CA VAL A 35 -55.71 -54.89 38.19
C VAL A 35 -55.74 -53.92 37.02
N ARG A 36 -56.74 -53.01 36.96
CA ARG A 36 -56.80 -51.94 35.95
C ARG A 36 -55.70 -50.91 36.14
N GLU A 37 -55.59 -50.28 37.31
CA GLU A 37 -54.49 -49.33 37.60
C GLU A 37 -53.11 -49.95 37.34
N ILE A 38 -52.90 -51.21 37.72
CA ILE A 38 -51.63 -51.91 37.46
C ILE A 38 -51.40 -52.16 35.96
N ALA A 39 -52.45 -52.34 35.15
CA ALA A 39 -52.34 -52.41 33.70
C ALA A 39 -52.06 -51.04 33.07
N ASP A 40 -52.76 -50.00 33.53
CA ASP A 40 -52.67 -48.63 33.03
C ASP A 40 -51.29 -48.02 33.36
N LEU A 41 -50.83 -48.10 34.60
CA LEU A 41 -49.46 -47.72 35.00
C LEU A 41 -48.38 -48.48 34.23
N ARG A 42 -48.62 -49.74 33.84
CA ARG A 42 -47.69 -50.51 32.98
C ARG A 42 -47.73 -50.05 31.52
N ALA A 43 -48.88 -49.57 31.02
CA ALA A 43 -48.99 -48.97 29.70
C ALA A 43 -48.31 -47.60 29.67
N GLU A 44 -48.60 -46.72 30.63
CA GLU A 44 -47.94 -45.43 30.80
C GLU A 44 -46.41 -45.58 30.87
N ARG A 45 -45.91 -46.48 31.74
CA ARG A 45 -44.46 -46.74 31.86
C ARG A 45 -43.82 -47.23 30.56
N ARG A 46 -44.55 -48.00 29.72
CA ARG A 46 -44.07 -48.36 28.38
C ARG A 46 -43.96 -47.12 27.51
N THR A 47 -45.04 -46.33 27.35
CA THR A 47 -44.99 -45.10 26.54
C THR A 47 -43.95 -44.08 27.02
N ALA A 48 -43.62 -44.08 28.32
CA ALA A 48 -42.56 -43.25 28.88
C ALA A 48 -41.15 -43.75 28.51
N LEU A 49 -40.92 -45.07 28.54
CA LEU A 49 -39.68 -45.69 28.07
C LEU A 49 -39.52 -45.55 26.55
N ASP A 50 -40.57 -45.83 25.78
CA ASP A 50 -40.57 -45.69 24.32
C ASP A 50 -40.26 -44.24 23.90
N ARG A 51 -40.78 -43.26 24.65
CA ARG A 51 -40.51 -41.82 24.45
C ARG A 51 -39.08 -41.44 24.85
N ALA A 52 -38.54 -42.02 25.92
CA ALA A 52 -37.15 -41.81 26.33
C ALA A 52 -36.17 -42.38 25.30
N GLU A 53 -36.36 -43.62 24.87
CA GLU A 53 -35.53 -44.27 23.83
C GLU A 53 -35.58 -43.50 22.49
N MET A 54 -36.73 -42.93 22.14
CA MET A 54 -36.87 -42.05 20.96
C MET A 54 -36.29 -40.64 21.15
N ALA A 55 -36.07 -40.18 22.39
CA ALA A 55 -35.35 -38.94 22.67
C ALA A 55 -33.84 -39.16 22.67
N GLU A 56 -33.36 -40.24 23.31
CA GLU A 56 -31.96 -40.68 23.30
C GLU A 56 -31.46 -40.84 21.85
N LYS A 57 -32.20 -41.56 20.99
CA LYS A 57 -31.86 -41.73 19.57
C LYS A 57 -31.78 -40.41 18.78
N ARG A 58 -32.50 -39.36 19.18
CA ARG A 58 -32.42 -38.02 18.54
C ARG A 58 -31.17 -37.28 19.00
N ILE A 59 -30.91 -37.29 20.31
CA ILE A 59 -29.70 -36.70 20.89
C ILE A 59 -28.45 -37.38 20.30
N ASP A 60 -28.44 -38.71 20.18
CA ASP A 60 -27.35 -39.44 19.52
C ASP A 60 -27.15 -38.97 18.07
N GLN A 61 -28.22 -38.84 17.28
CA GLN A 61 -28.16 -38.36 15.88
C GLN A 61 -27.66 -36.91 15.78
N GLU A 62 -28.06 -36.02 16.69
CA GLU A 62 -27.60 -34.63 16.75
C GLU A 62 -26.14 -34.51 17.20
N LEU A 63 -25.71 -35.34 18.15
CA LEU A 63 -24.30 -35.47 18.56
C LEU A 63 -23.43 -36.03 17.42
N ASP A 64 -23.93 -37.00 16.68
CA ASP A 64 -23.29 -37.58 15.48
C ASP A 64 -23.13 -36.53 14.37
N ALA A 65 -24.18 -35.75 14.11
CA ALA A 65 -24.17 -34.68 13.12
C ALA A 65 -23.22 -33.53 13.50
N THR A 66 -23.26 -33.08 14.75
CA THR A 66 -22.39 -32.00 15.24
C THR A 66 -20.92 -32.43 15.35
N GLN A 67 -20.62 -33.70 15.66
CA GLN A 67 -19.25 -34.23 15.58
C GLN A 67 -18.73 -34.25 14.15
N ARG A 68 -19.54 -34.69 13.16
CA ARG A 68 -19.18 -34.66 11.74
C ARG A 68 -18.93 -33.22 11.26
N ALA A 69 -19.82 -32.29 11.60
CA ALA A 69 -19.69 -30.88 11.22
C ALA A 69 -18.45 -30.20 11.84
N ARG A 70 -18.07 -30.57 13.07
CA ARG A 70 -16.80 -30.13 13.67
C ARG A 70 -15.60 -30.71 12.94
N ALA A 71 -15.60 -32.02 12.67
CA ALA A 71 -14.49 -32.66 11.97
C ALA A 71 -14.28 -32.12 10.53
N THR A 72 -15.35 -31.74 9.83
CA THR A 72 -15.21 -31.06 8.52
C THR A 72 -14.67 -29.64 8.68
N ALA A 73 -15.19 -28.85 9.61
CA ALA A 73 -14.71 -27.49 9.85
C ALA A 73 -13.24 -27.45 10.33
N GLU A 74 -12.84 -28.38 11.20
CA GLU A 74 -11.44 -28.53 11.64
C GLU A 74 -10.51 -28.92 10.49
N ALA A 75 -10.96 -29.78 9.57
CA ALA A 75 -10.22 -30.12 8.36
C ALA A 75 -10.09 -28.95 7.38
N GLU A 76 -11.18 -28.18 7.17
CA GLU A 76 -11.20 -26.98 6.33
C GLU A 76 -10.30 -25.86 6.88
N ILE A 77 -10.32 -25.64 8.20
CA ILE A 77 -9.40 -24.72 8.87
C ILE A 77 -7.95 -25.19 8.69
N ALA A 78 -7.66 -26.48 8.89
CA ALA A 78 -6.31 -27.02 8.73
C ALA A 78 -5.79 -26.90 7.28
N THR A 79 -6.64 -27.06 6.25
CA THR A 79 -6.25 -26.81 4.86
C THR A 79 -6.05 -25.32 4.59
N ALA A 80 -6.95 -24.44 5.03
CA ALA A 80 -6.82 -22.99 4.87
C ALA A 80 -5.55 -22.44 5.55
N GLU A 81 -5.21 -22.92 6.75
CA GLU A 81 -3.95 -22.58 7.41
C GLU A 81 -2.71 -23.10 6.66
N ALA A 82 -2.78 -24.27 6.02
CA ALA A 82 -1.68 -24.82 5.25
C ALA A 82 -1.45 -24.04 3.95
N GLU A 83 -2.53 -23.68 3.24
CA GLU A 83 -2.47 -22.83 2.05
C GLU A 83 -2.02 -21.41 2.39
N GLY A 84 -2.56 -20.80 3.45
CA GLY A 84 -2.12 -19.48 3.93
C GLY A 84 -0.63 -19.44 4.26
N ARG A 85 -0.11 -20.47 4.96
CA ARG A 85 1.33 -20.62 5.21
C ARG A 85 2.14 -20.78 3.92
N ARG A 86 1.62 -21.49 2.91
CA ARG A 86 2.27 -21.62 1.60
C ARG A 86 2.36 -20.26 0.90
N TYR A 87 1.27 -19.51 0.82
CA TYR A 87 1.26 -18.19 0.16
C TYR A 87 2.18 -17.18 0.85
N VAL A 88 2.27 -17.20 2.20
CA VAL A 88 3.23 -16.36 2.93
C VAL A 88 4.67 -16.75 2.57
N ALA A 89 5.02 -18.05 2.59
CA ALA A 89 6.37 -18.51 2.26
C ALA A 89 6.75 -18.22 0.78
N GLU A 90 5.78 -18.31 -0.13
CA GLU A 90 5.92 -17.98 -1.55
C GLU A 90 6.19 -16.47 -1.74
N ALA A 91 5.37 -15.61 -1.12
CA ALA A 91 5.56 -14.16 -1.15
C ALA A 91 6.85 -13.70 -0.44
N GLU A 92 7.26 -14.35 0.65
CA GLU A 92 8.55 -14.08 1.31
C GLU A 92 9.75 -14.45 0.42
N ALA A 93 9.65 -15.56 -0.33
CA ALA A 93 10.67 -15.97 -1.29
C ALA A 93 10.76 -15.00 -2.47
N GLU A 94 9.64 -14.57 -3.05
CA GLU A 94 9.60 -13.53 -4.10
C GLU A 94 10.14 -12.19 -3.59
N ALA A 95 9.74 -11.77 -2.38
CA ALA A 95 10.29 -10.56 -1.77
C ALA A 95 11.80 -10.67 -1.48
N ALA A 96 12.33 -11.88 -1.25
CA ALA A 96 13.77 -12.10 -1.11
C ALA A 96 14.52 -12.06 -2.46
N THR A 97 13.98 -12.66 -3.53
CA THR A 97 14.60 -12.61 -4.86
C THR A 97 14.56 -11.20 -5.46
N LEU A 98 13.44 -10.48 -5.32
CA LEU A 98 13.31 -9.08 -5.77
C LEU A 98 14.27 -8.15 -5.03
N ARG A 99 14.43 -8.30 -3.70
CA ARG A 99 15.43 -7.52 -2.93
C ARG A 99 16.86 -7.83 -3.38
N SER A 100 17.19 -9.11 -3.56
CA SER A 100 18.51 -9.53 -4.05
C SER A 100 18.82 -8.96 -5.43
N ALA A 101 17.86 -9.02 -6.36
CA ALA A 101 17.98 -8.41 -7.69
C ALA A 101 18.23 -6.89 -7.59
N ALA A 102 17.37 -6.16 -6.88
CA ALA A 102 17.50 -4.72 -6.69
C ALA A 102 18.84 -4.33 -6.01
N GLU A 103 19.32 -5.10 -5.02
CA GLU A 103 20.63 -4.89 -4.41
C GLU A 103 21.80 -5.13 -5.39
N THR A 104 21.68 -6.06 -6.33
CA THR A 104 22.69 -6.24 -7.39
C THR A 104 22.65 -5.12 -8.41
N GLU A 105 21.47 -4.67 -8.83
CA GLU A 105 21.30 -3.57 -9.78
C GLU A 105 21.78 -2.23 -9.21
N VAL A 106 21.38 -1.89 -7.97
CA VAL A 106 21.84 -0.68 -7.28
C VAL A 106 23.36 -0.69 -7.09
N ARG A 107 23.96 -1.83 -6.72
CA ARG A 107 25.41 -1.96 -6.58
C ARG A 107 26.13 -1.82 -7.94
N ALA A 108 25.60 -2.41 -9.00
CA ALA A 108 26.14 -2.27 -10.35
C ALA A 108 26.04 -0.82 -10.86
N ALA A 109 24.92 -0.13 -10.62
CA ALA A 109 24.73 1.27 -10.96
C ALA A 109 25.69 2.20 -10.20
N ILE A 110 25.93 1.95 -8.91
CA ILE A 110 26.89 2.71 -8.09
C ILE A 110 28.31 2.56 -8.63
N GLU A 111 28.79 1.34 -8.89
CA GLU A 111 30.16 1.17 -9.41
C GLU A 111 30.29 1.67 -10.86
N ALA A 112 29.25 1.55 -11.71
CA ALA A 112 29.25 2.14 -13.05
C ALA A 112 29.33 3.68 -13.00
N ALA A 113 28.56 4.33 -12.11
CA ALA A 113 28.64 5.77 -11.88
C ALA A 113 30.01 6.19 -11.32
N ARG A 114 30.59 5.38 -10.42
CA ARG A 114 31.93 5.62 -9.87
C ARG A 114 33.03 5.53 -10.92
N HIS A 115 33.00 4.50 -11.78
CA HIS A 115 33.94 4.37 -12.89
C HIS A 115 33.84 5.58 -13.81
N ARG A 116 32.63 5.96 -14.22
CA ARG A 116 32.39 7.15 -15.04
C ARG A 116 32.98 8.43 -14.43
N LEU A 117 32.79 8.66 -13.12
CA LEU A 117 33.36 9.84 -12.44
C LEU A 117 34.89 9.83 -12.39
N LEU A 118 35.53 8.65 -12.31
CA LEU A 118 36.99 8.53 -12.39
C LEU A 118 37.51 8.77 -13.81
N ASP A 119 36.82 8.27 -14.82
CA ASP A 119 37.14 8.50 -16.24
C ASP A 119 36.97 9.99 -16.60
N GLU A 120 35.87 10.63 -16.16
CA GLU A 120 35.65 12.07 -16.32
C GLU A 120 36.70 12.90 -15.57
N THR A 121 37.10 12.50 -14.35
CA THR A 121 38.17 13.17 -13.58
C THR A 121 39.50 13.10 -14.32
N THR A 122 39.95 11.90 -14.72
CA THR A 122 41.24 11.72 -15.42
C THR A 122 41.29 12.43 -16.76
N SER A 123 40.17 12.51 -17.48
CA SER A 123 40.01 13.30 -18.70
C SER A 123 40.17 14.81 -18.43
N LEU A 124 39.54 15.33 -17.37
CA LEU A 124 39.68 16.73 -16.96
C LEU A 124 41.09 17.06 -16.47
N GLU A 125 41.78 16.13 -15.80
CA GLU A 125 43.18 16.30 -15.41
C GLU A 125 44.12 16.37 -16.62
N ALA A 126 43.94 15.49 -17.61
CA ALA A 126 44.71 15.53 -18.85
C ALA A 126 44.46 16.83 -19.65
N ALA A 127 43.21 17.31 -19.70
CA ALA A 127 42.86 18.57 -20.35
C ALA A 127 43.46 19.79 -19.61
N ARG A 128 43.40 19.80 -18.28
CA ARG A 128 44.05 20.82 -17.42
C ARG A 128 45.55 20.89 -17.68
N ASP A 129 46.22 19.74 -17.74
CA ASP A 129 47.68 19.69 -17.86
C ASP A 129 48.13 20.05 -19.29
N ALA A 130 47.36 19.70 -20.33
CA ALA A 130 47.57 20.20 -21.69
C ALA A 130 47.45 21.73 -21.78
N VAL A 131 46.40 22.33 -21.18
CA VAL A 131 46.25 23.80 -21.12
C VAL A 131 47.40 24.46 -20.35
N ARG A 132 47.92 23.80 -19.32
CA ARG A 132 49.10 24.28 -18.57
C ARG A 132 50.38 24.25 -19.40
N ASP A 133 50.58 23.21 -20.22
CA ASP A 133 51.70 23.14 -21.14
C ASP A 133 51.59 24.20 -22.25
N ASP A 134 50.40 24.45 -22.79
CA ASP A 134 50.14 25.53 -23.76
C ASP A 134 50.44 26.92 -23.18
N ILE A 135 50.01 27.20 -21.95
CA ILE A 135 50.38 28.43 -21.22
C ILE A 135 51.90 28.51 -21.08
N SER A 136 52.56 27.43 -20.66
CA SER A 136 54.01 27.37 -20.50
C SER A 136 54.76 27.54 -21.83
N ILE A 137 54.18 27.16 -22.97
CA ILE A 137 54.70 27.45 -24.31
C ILE A 137 54.52 28.94 -24.65
N MET A 138 53.35 29.51 -24.37
CA MET A 138 53.03 30.90 -24.66
C MET A 138 53.89 31.88 -23.85
N GLU A 139 54.12 31.62 -22.56
CA GLU A 139 55.01 32.41 -21.70
C GLU A 139 56.43 32.49 -22.29
N ARG A 140 57.02 31.33 -22.64
CA ARG A 140 58.33 31.26 -23.31
C ARG A 140 58.35 32.00 -24.66
N HIS A 141 57.23 32.01 -25.38
CA HIS A 141 57.11 32.76 -26.65
C HIS A 141 57.07 34.28 -26.42
N VAL A 142 56.32 34.73 -25.41
CA VAL A 142 56.23 36.14 -25.00
C VAL A 142 57.57 36.67 -24.52
N ASP A 143 58.30 35.90 -23.68
CA ASP A 143 59.63 36.30 -23.22
C ASP A 143 60.65 36.33 -24.36
N ALA A 144 60.64 35.36 -25.29
CA ALA A 144 61.50 35.41 -26.47
C ALA A 144 61.21 36.63 -27.38
N HIS A 145 59.94 37.03 -27.54
CA HIS A 145 59.60 38.29 -28.23
C HIS A 145 60.06 39.52 -27.45
N ARG A 146 59.93 39.51 -26.12
CA ARG A 146 60.36 40.59 -25.23
C ARG A 146 61.87 40.80 -25.29
N GLU A 147 62.66 39.73 -25.20
CA GLU A 147 64.11 39.76 -25.37
C GLU A 147 64.50 40.30 -26.76
N ARG A 148 63.82 39.83 -27.81
CA ARG A 148 64.03 40.32 -29.18
C ARG A 148 63.74 41.82 -29.32
N LEU A 149 62.64 42.31 -28.73
CA LEU A 149 62.28 43.74 -28.74
C LEU A 149 63.25 44.60 -27.91
N LEU A 150 63.70 44.11 -26.75
CA LEU A 150 64.72 44.79 -25.94
C LEU A 150 66.07 44.84 -26.68
N SER A 151 66.44 43.78 -27.40
CA SER A 151 67.63 43.72 -28.23
C SER A 151 67.58 44.72 -29.39
N THR A 152 66.49 44.75 -30.18
CA THR A 152 66.36 45.70 -31.30
C THR A 152 66.25 47.15 -30.82
N LEU A 153 65.59 47.43 -29.69
CA LEU A 153 65.61 48.75 -29.06
C LEU A 153 67.03 49.14 -28.58
N GLY A 154 67.79 48.18 -28.04
CA GLY A 154 69.19 48.37 -27.68
C GLY A 154 70.08 48.70 -28.88
N ASP A 155 69.90 48.02 -30.01
CA ASP A 155 70.65 48.28 -31.24
C ASP A 155 70.24 49.58 -31.94
N LEU A 156 68.95 49.90 -31.96
CA LEU A 156 68.47 51.23 -32.40
C LEU A 156 69.04 52.35 -31.52
N ARG A 157 69.12 52.14 -30.21
CA ARG A 157 69.76 53.09 -29.29
C ARG A 157 71.24 53.28 -29.61
N LYS A 158 72.01 52.20 -29.78
CA LYS A 158 73.42 52.27 -30.19
C LYS A 158 73.59 53.03 -31.51
N LEU A 159 72.70 52.82 -32.49
CA LEU A 159 72.73 53.51 -33.78
C LEU A 159 72.47 55.02 -33.63
N VAL A 160 71.55 55.42 -32.75
CA VAL A 160 71.29 56.84 -32.42
C VAL A 160 72.48 57.45 -31.69
N GLU A 161 73.03 56.78 -30.68
CA GLU A 161 74.21 57.25 -29.92
C GLU A 161 75.49 57.33 -30.79
N ALA A 162 75.61 56.48 -31.81
CA ALA A 162 76.70 56.51 -32.78
C ALA A 162 76.50 57.55 -33.91
N THR A 163 75.33 58.20 -34.00
CA THR A 163 75.07 59.23 -35.02
C THR A 163 75.55 60.61 -34.52
N PRO A 164 76.56 61.24 -35.14
CA PRO A 164 77.01 62.56 -34.73
C PRO A 164 75.91 63.61 -34.90
N GLY A 165 75.80 64.52 -33.93
CA GLY A 165 74.68 65.45 -33.78
C GLY A 165 74.36 66.26 -35.05
N ARG A 166 73.25 65.89 -35.72
CA ARG A 166 72.75 66.60 -36.90
C ARG A 166 72.04 67.89 -36.49
N PRO A 167 72.27 69.05 -37.14
CA PRO A 167 71.60 70.30 -36.79
C PRO A 167 70.08 70.22 -36.98
N LEU A 168 69.35 70.91 -36.10
CA LEU A 168 67.90 71.03 -36.12
C LEU A 168 67.42 71.78 -37.38
N ALA A 169 66.99 71.04 -38.39
CA ALA A 169 66.50 71.57 -39.66
C ALA A 169 64.96 71.62 -39.72
N GLU A 170 64.43 72.79 -39.39
CA GLU A 170 63.22 73.41 -39.97
C GLU A 170 61.94 72.57 -40.20
N LYS A 171 60.96 72.84 -39.33
CA LYS A 171 59.52 73.02 -39.60
C LYS A 171 59.05 72.64 -41.03
N ARG A 172 58.73 71.36 -41.25
CA ARG A 172 57.90 70.95 -42.39
C ARG A 172 56.47 71.51 -42.25
N PRO A 173 55.81 71.93 -43.34
CA PRO A 173 54.42 72.36 -43.27
C PRO A 173 53.48 71.18 -42.97
N SER A 174 52.41 71.46 -42.24
CA SER A 174 51.36 70.48 -41.92
C SER A 174 50.75 69.91 -43.21
N ARG A 175 50.90 68.61 -43.45
CA ARG A 175 50.18 67.92 -44.52
C ARG A 175 48.87 67.37 -43.95
N GLU A 176 47.76 67.94 -44.42
CA GLU A 176 46.41 67.65 -43.96
C GLU A 176 46.12 66.15 -43.84
N ALA A 177 45.67 65.73 -42.66
CA ALA A 177 45.25 64.36 -42.44
C ALA A 177 43.88 64.13 -43.09
N ARG A 178 43.83 63.38 -44.21
CA ARG A 178 42.56 62.84 -44.72
C ARG A 178 42.04 61.78 -43.76
N ARG A 179 41.32 62.23 -42.74
CA ARG A 179 40.44 61.44 -41.88
C ARG A 179 39.42 60.74 -42.80
N PRO A 180 39.37 59.40 -42.90
CA PRO A 180 38.17 58.75 -43.42
C PRO A 180 37.01 59.10 -42.49
N ALA A 181 35.82 59.34 -43.05
CA ALA A 181 34.73 59.89 -42.26
C ALA A 181 34.24 58.89 -41.19
N GLU A 182 34.28 59.31 -39.92
CA GLU A 182 33.38 58.75 -38.91
C GLU A 182 31.93 59.12 -39.29
N PRO A 183 31.01 58.16 -39.39
CA PRO A 183 29.59 58.46 -39.55
C PRO A 183 29.00 58.95 -38.22
N SER A 184 28.24 60.04 -38.25
CA SER A 184 27.44 60.49 -37.10
C SER A 184 26.26 59.54 -36.86
N PRO A 185 25.87 59.28 -35.60
CA PRO A 185 24.60 58.62 -35.29
C PRO A 185 23.41 59.53 -35.60
N PRO A 186 22.27 58.97 -36.03
CA PRO A 186 21.03 59.14 -35.25
C PRO A 186 20.28 57.78 -35.12
N PRO A 187 18.95 57.66 -34.93
CA PRO A 187 18.43 57.16 -33.65
C PRO A 187 17.54 55.90 -33.75
N GLU A 188 17.16 55.39 -32.57
CA GLU A 188 15.95 54.59 -32.25
C GLU A 188 15.56 53.37 -33.11
N SER A 189 15.65 52.21 -32.45
CA SER A 189 14.51 51.30 -32.19
C SER A 189 13.61 50.82 -33.35
N VAL A 190 13.86 49.58 -33.81
CA VAL A 190 12.79 48.61 -34.14
C VAL A 190 13.23 47.22 -33.67
N GLU A 191 12.26 46.38 -33.28
CA GLU A 191 12.41 44.99 -32.87
C GLU A 191 12.82 44.06 -34.04
N VAL A 192 13.36 42.87 -33.72
CA VAL A 192 12.73 41.56 -34.02
C VAL A 192 13.44 40.48 -33.19
N ALA A 193 12.68 39.47 -32.75
CA ALA A 193 13.09 38.47 -31.77
C ALA A 193 14.15 37.44 -32.23
N SER A 194 14.84 36.88 -31.23
CA SER A 194 15.20 35.45 -31.15
C SER A 194 15.07 35.00 -29.69
N ASP A 195 14.49 33.81 -29.47
CA ASP A 195 14.33 33.16 -28.16
C ASP A 195 15.66 32.66 -27.58
N GLU A 196 15.86 32.82 -26.26
CA GLU A 196 16.41 31.78 -25.38
C GLU A 196 15.84 31.95 -23.95
N PRO A 197 15.55 30.85 -23.21
CA PRO A 197 14.92 30.93 -21.89
C PRO A 197 15.93 30.88 -20.73
N GLU A 198 15.78 31.79 -19.76
CA GLU A 198 16.31 31.61 -18.41
C GLU A 198 15.16 31.50 -17.39
N ASP A 199 15.16 30.42 -16.61
CA ASP A 199 14.41 30.31 -15.36
C ASP A 199 15.35 29.84 -14.26
N SER A 200 15.55 30.69 -13.24
CA SER A 200 16.41 30.41 -12.08
C SER A 200 16.07 31.29 -10.88
N VAL A 201 15.07 30.82 -10.13
CA VAL A 201 14.93 30.88 -8.66
C VAL A 201 15.13 32.23 -7.93
N GLY A 202 14.03 32.75 -7.38
CA GLY A 202 14.03 33.84 -6.38
C GLY A 202 13.43 33.44 -5.03
N LEU A 203 14.31 33.30 -4.02
CA LEU A 203 14.03 33.34 -2.57
C LEU A 203 14.67 34.64 -2.03
N ASP A 204 14.29 35.35 -0.96
CA ASP A 204 13.15 35.39 -0.01
C ASP A 204 13.14 36.88 0.54
N SER A 205 12.49 37.40 1.59
CA SER A 205 11.64 36.91 2.70
C SER A 205 10.88 38.10 3.32
N ALA A 206 9.66 37.90 3.83
CA ALA A 206 9.01 38.86 4.75
C ALA A 206 7.87 38.25 5.60
N ALA A 207 7.95 38.46 6.91
CA ALA A 207 6.93 38.16 7.93
C ALA A 207 6.77 39.42 8.84
N PRO A 208 5.96 39.48 9.94
CA PRO A 208 5.16 38.43 10.60
C PRO A 208 3.77 38.85 11.17
N ALA A 209 3.10 37.92 11.87
CA ALA A 209 2.43 38.08 13.19
C ALA A 209 0.93 37.69 13.36
N ALA A 210 0.66 37.05 14.51
CA ALA A 210 -0.59 37.04 15.31
C ALA A 210 -1.86 36.27 14.85
N ALA A 211 -1.86 34.97 15.14
CA ALA A 211 -2.93 34.20 15.83
C ALA A 211 -4.44 34.40 15.53
N SER A 212 -5.10 33.33 15.08
CA SER A 212 -6.29 32.75 15.76
C SER A 212 -6.66 31.33 15.27
N THR A 213 -7.36 30.59 16.13
CA THR A 213 -7.74 29.16 16.04
C THR A 213 -8.79 28.80 14.97
N SER A 214 -8.54 27.75 14.16
CA SER A 214 -9.46 26.60 13.87
C SER A 214 -9.07 25.86 12.56
N PRO A 215 -9.27 24.53 12.45
CA PRO A 215 -9.05 23.80 11.20
C PRO A 215 -10.29 23.83 10.26
N PRO A 216 -10.14 23.97 8.94
CA PRO A 216 -11.25 23.92 7.99
C PRO A 216 -11.59 22.50 7.51
N SER A 217 -12.88 22.20 7.41
CA SER A 217 -13.38 20.93 6.86
C SER A 217 -13.22 20.87 5.33
N VAL A 218 -12.51 19.87 4.82
CA VAL A 218 -12.33 19.66 3.37
C VAL A 218 -13.56 18.94 2.79
N ARG A 219 -14.18 19.52 1.75
CA ARG A 219 -15.25 18.88 0.97
C ARG A 219 -14.67 17.83 0.02
N ARG A 220 -15.44 16.78 -0.29
CA ARG A 220 -15.17 15.83 -1.37
C ARG A 220 -16.11 16.15 -2.54
N GLU A 221 -15.56 16.20 -3.75
CA GLU A 221 -16.13 16.41 -5.10
C GLU A 221 -14.96 17.07 -5.88
N ASP A 222 -14.44 16.59 -7.02
CA ASP A 222 -14.80 15.46 -7.90
C ASP A 222 -13.55 14.78 -8.50
N LEU A 223 -13.70 13.59 -9.08
CA LEU A 223 -12.72 12.95 -9.98
C LEU A 223 -13.42 12.35 -11.22
N PRO A 224 -12.83 12.45 -12.43
CA PRO A 224 -13.47 12.00 -13.67
C PRO A 224 -13.42 10.47 -13.86
N THR A 225 -14.53 9.89 -14.31
CA THR A 225 -14.72 8.45 -14.52
C THR A 225 -13.94 7.90 -15.71
N LEU A 226 -13.16 6.84 -15.49
CA LEU A 226 -12.64 5.98 -16.57
C LEU A 226 -13.74 5.02 -17.05
N ALA A 227 -14.10 5.09 -18.32
CA ALA A 227 -15.13 4.23 -18.92
C ALA A 227 -14.56 2.85 -19.31
N VAL A 228 -15.06 1.79 -18.66
CA VAL A 228 -14.72 0.39 -18.98
C VAL A 228 -15.91 -0.27 -19.70
N PRO A 229 -15.77 -0.74 -20.95
CA PRO A 229 -16.83 -1.44 -21.67
C PRO A 229 -16.88 -2.92 -21.27
N GLY A 230 -17.83 -3.33 -20.44
CA GLY A 230 -17.92 -4.72 -19.97
C GLY A 230 -19.03 -5.04 -18.96
N GLY A 231 -20.25 -4.52 -19.17
CA GLY A 231 -21.38 -4.67 -18.24
C GLY A 231 -22.01 -6.07 -18.21
N GLY A 232 -21.29 -7.07 -17.70
CA GLY A 232 -21.79 -8.44 -17.50
C GLY A 232 -21.41 -9.06 -16.14
N LEU A 233 -20.13 -8.99 -15.77
CA LEU A 233 -19.57 -9.70 -14.61
C LEU A 233 -20.23 -9.37 -13.26
N LEU A 234 -20.74 -8.14 -13.08
CA LEU A 234 -21.42 -7.73 -11.84
C LEU A 234 -22.84 -8.29 -11.71
N ASP A 235 -23.47 -8.72 -12.81
CA ASP A 235 -24.83 -9.28 -12.79
C ASP A 235 -24.82 -10.81 -12.75
N GLU A 236 -23.79 -11.47 -13.31
CA GLU A 236 -23.49 -12.88 -13.00
C GLU A 236 -23.21 -13.08 -11.51
N LEU A 237 -22.40 -12.22 -10.88
CA LEU A 237 -22.17 -12.25 -9.44
C LEU A 237 -23.48 -12.06 -8.65
N ARG A 238 -24.37 -11.15 -9.09
CA ARG A 238 -25.69 -10.91 -8.47
C ARG A 238 -26.62 -12.13 -8.57
N GLN A 239 -26.50 -12.94 -9.62
CA GLN A 239 -27.29 -14.17 -9.80
C GLN A 239 -26.65 -15.38 -9.10
N SER A 240 -25.33 -15.35 -8.85
CA SER A 240 -24.60 -16.44 -8.19
C SER A 240 -24.68 -16.42 -6.66
N VAL A 241 -24.85 -15.27 -6.02
CA VAL A 241 -25.34 -15.21 -4.62
C VAL A 241 -26.86 -15.32 -4.64
N GLY A 242 -27.38 -16.44 -4.12
CA GLY A 242 -28.81 -16.74 -4.09
C GLY A 242 -29.62 -15.70 -3.32
N SER A 243 -30.95 -15.73 -3.51
CA SER A 243 -31.90 -14.72 -3.02
C SER A 243 -32.18 -14.81 -1.50
N GLU A 244 -31.15 -14.71 -0.67
CA GLU A 244 -31.20 -14.82 0.80
C GLU A 244 -31.89 -13.63 1.50
N GLY A 245 -32.38 -12.65 0.74
CA GLY A 245 -33.33 -11.64 1.25
C GLY A 245 -34.71 -12.22 1.60
N ALA A 246 -35.18 -13.26 0.89
CA ALA A 246 -36.51 -13.83 1.10
C ALA A 246 -36.59 -14.88 2.23
N ALA A 247 -35.44 -15.34 2.75
CA ALA A 247 -35.37 -16.32 3.83
C ALA A 247 -35.36 -15.67 5.22
N MET A 248 -34.92 -14.41 5.34
CA MET A 248 -34.86 -13.67 6.61
C MET A 248 -36.24 -13.17 7.07
N ASP A 249 -37.05 -12.61 6.16
CA ASP A 249 -38.38 -12.07 6.51
C ASP A 249 -39.33 -13.14 7.06
N ALA A 250 -39.21 -14.39 6.58
CA ALA A 250 -40.06 -15.51 7.01
C ALA A 250 -39.79 -15.99 8.45
N PHE A 251 -38.78 -15.44 9.14
CA PHE A 251 -38.42 -15.81 10.53
C PHE A 251 -38.92 -14.82 11.58
N PHE A 252 -39.49 -13.67 11.18
CA PHE A 252 -39.85 -12.56 12.07
C PHE A 252 -41.33 -12.13 12.02
N THR A 253 -42.20 -12.88 11.34
CA THR A 253 -43.61 -12.49 11.09
C THR A 253 -44.65 -13.54 11.49
N ASP A 254 -44.44 -14.25 12.60
CA ASP A 254 -45.40 -15.25 13.12
C ASP A 254 -45.47 -15.22 14.67
N ASP A 255 -45.85 -14.07 15.23
CA ASP A 255 -46.19 -13.88 16.66
C ASP A 255 -47.12 -12.65 16.87
N ASP A 256 -48.38 -12.74 16.39
CA ASP A 256 -49.56 -11.93 16.82
C ASP A 256 -50.89 -12.49 16.22
#